data_AF-A0A7I7LL98-F1
#
_entry.id   AF-A0A7I7LL98-F1
#
_cell.length_a   1.000
_cell.length_b   1.000
_cell.length_c   1.000
_cell.angle_alpha   90.00
_cell.angle_beta   90.00
_cell.angle_gamma   90.00
#
_symmetry.space_group_name_H-M   'P 1'
#
loop_
_entity.id
_entity.type
_entity.pdbx_description
1 polymer ?
#
loop_
_entity_poly.entity_id
_entity_poly.type
_entity_poly.pdbx_seq_one_letter_code
_entity_poly.pdbx_strand_id
1 'polypeptide(L)'
;MYHLQLERLYNSKEQALVPIHLAFAFRGMNTHGRALYTLVHRALAGYDEDDYNVCEGEQLCAMVLGWNFGDGHLHSECLIEALQQRCGFEPGEVRVVILDSQPIHIQRQQYRLVEAATGEFERGYVDVADMAEAQPWVDDLPIHVESGTAAGMT
;
A
#
# COMPACT_ATOMS: atom_id res chain seq x y z
N MET A 1 3.82 0.56 15.52
CA MET A 1 3.34 -0.33 14.43
C MET A 1 2.63 -1.54 15.01
N TYR A 2 1.55 -2.03 14.38
CA TYR A 2 0.71 -3.14 14.89
C TYR A 2 1.45 -4.49 14.98
N HIS A 3 2.43 -4.73 14.11
CA HIS A 3 3.26 -5.94 14.18
C HIS A 3 3.92 -6.11 15.55
N LEU A 4 4.41 -5.04 16.18
CA LEU A 4 5.02 -5.09 17.52
C LEU A 4 4.04 -5.51 18.62
N GLN A 5 2.75 -5.19 18.47
CA GLN A 5 1.72 -5.64 19.40
C GLN A 5 1.43 -7.13 19.22
N LEU A 6 1.39 -7.60 17.97
CA LEU A 6 1.26 -9.02 17.66
C LEU A 6 2.48 -9.81 18.15
N GLU A 7 3.70 -9.32 17.94
CA GLU A 7 4.92 -9.95 18.47
C GLU A 7 4.86 -10.16 19.99
N ARG A 8 4.37 -9.15 20.73
CA ARG A 8 4.16 -9.24 22.18
C ARG A 8 3.08 -10.25 22.56
N LEU A 9 1.99 -10.31 21.79
CA LEU A 9 0.87 -11.22 22.07
C LEU A 9 1.25 -12.68 21.80
N TYR A 10 1.94 -12.94 20.69
CA TYR A 10 2.32 -14.29 20.26
C TYR A 10 3.67 -14.74 20.85
N ASN A 11 4.41 -13.85 21.52
CA ASN A 11 5.76 -14.09 22.07
C ASN A 11 6.74 -14.68 21.05
N SER A 12 6.53 -14.39 19.76
CA SER A 12 7.37 -14.86 18.66
C SER A 12 7.15 -13.97 17.45
N LYS A 13 8.26 -13.49 16.86
CA LYS A 13 8.23 -12.73 15.62
C LYS A 13 7.67 -13.55 14.47
N GLU A 14 8.15 -14.78 14.33
CA GLU A 14 7.74 -15.70 13.29
C GLU A 14 6.24 -16.03 13.37
N GLN A 15 5.71 -16.27 14.57
CA GLN A 15 4.29 -16.56 14.75
C GLN A 15 3.41 -15.34 14.45
N ALA A 16 3.90 -14.13 14.74
CA ALA A 16 3.18 -12.89 14.42
C ALA A 16 3.08 -12.65 12.90
N LEU A 17 3.97 -13.22 12.08
CA LEU A 17 3.89 -13.11 10.63
C LEU A 17 2.65 -13.78 10.06
N VAL A 18 2.17 -14.88 10.66
CA VAL A 18 0.98 -15.61 10.16
C VAL A 18 -0.26 -14.70 10.10
N PRO A 19 -0.72 -14.07 11.20
CA PRO A 19 -1.88 -13.18 11.15
C PRO A 19 -1.64 -11.92 10.31
N ILE A 20 -0.40 -11.42 10.22
CA ILE A 20 -0.06 -10.29 9.34
C ILE A 20 -0.30 -10.68 7.87
N HIS A 21 0.25 -11.81 7.44
CA HIS A 21 0.17 -12.26 6.05
C HIS A 21 -1.21 -12.80 5.67
N LEU A 22 -2.04 -13.22 6.63
CA LEU A 22 -3.44 -13.58 6.34
C LEU A 22 -4.21 -12.41 5.71
N ALA A 23 -3.94 -11.17 6.15
CA ALA A 23 -4.57 -9.99 5.55
C ALA A 23 -4.09 -9.76 4.11
N PHE A 24 -2.79 -9.93 3.84
CA PHE A 24 -2.24 -9.81 2.49
C PHE A 24 -2.76 -10.90 1.55
N ALA A 25 -2.79 -12.16 2.02
CA ALA A 25 -3.37 -13.27 1.28
C ALA A 25 -4.85 -13.01 0.95
N PHE A 26 -5.62 -12.48 1.92
CA PHE A 26 -7.00 -12.08 1.69
C PHE A 26 -7.12 -11.02 0.59
N ARG A 27 -6.26 -10.00 0.57
CA ARG A 27 -6.23 -9.03 -0.53
C ARG A 27 -5.92 -9.71 -1.87
N GLY A 28 -4.89 -10.56 -1.92
CA GLY A 28 -4.49 -11.28 -3.14
C GLY A 28 -5.58 -12.20 -3.73
N MET A 29 -6.54 -12.67 -2.93
CA MET A 29 -7.70 -13.42 -3.43
C MET A 29 -8.69 -12.56 -4.23
N ASN A 30 -8.66 -11.24 -4.08
CA ASN A 30 -9.54 -10.29 -4.77
C ASN A 30 -8.83 -9.63 -5.95
N THR A 31 -9.56 -9.33 -7.03
CA THR A 31 -8.98 -8.79 -8.27
C THR A 31 -8.09 -7.57 -8.02
N HIS A 32 -8.60 -6.55 -7.29
CA HIS A 32 -7.83 -5.33 -7.00
C HIS A 32 -6.58 -5.61 -6.16
N GLY A 33 -6.62 -6.60 -5.27
CA GLY A 33 -5.51 -6.87 -4.36
C GLY A 33 -4.31 -7.50 -5.07
N ARG A 34 -4.50 -8.02 -6.29
CA ARG A 34 -3.42 -8.57 -7.10
C ARG A 34 -2.45 -7.53 -7.63
N ALA A 35 -2.84 -6.26 -7.68
CA ALA A 35 -1.94 -5.17 -8.04
C ALA A 35 -1.07 -4.64 -6.89
N LEU A 36 -1.43 -4.93 -5.64
CA LEU A 36 -0.85 -4.25 -4.49
C LEU A 36 0.64 -4.56 -4.32
N TYR A 37 1.08 -5.82 -4.46
CA TYR A 37 2.50 -6.17 -4.32
C TYR A 37 3.36 -5.55 -5.43
N THR A 38 2.87 -5.58 -6.68
CA THR A 38 3.56 -4.92 -7.80
C THR A 38 3.71 -3.42 -7.54
N LEU A 39 2.66 -2.77 -7.03
CA LEU A 39 2.69 -1.36 -6.67
C LEU A 39 3.56 -1.08 -5.43
N VAL A 40 3.66 -2.00 -4.47
CA VAL A 40 4.56 -1.89 -3.30
C VAL A 40 6.02 -1.96 -3.75
N HIS A 41 6.40 -2.95 -4.55
CA HIS A 41 7.77 -3.06 -5.07
C HIS A 41 8.11 -1.88 -5.98
N ARG A 42 7.14 -1.37 -6.74
CA ARG A 42 7.28 -0.13 -7.49
C ARG A 42 7.47 1.08 -6.59
N ALA A 43 6.71 1.17 -5.50
CA ALA A 43 6.87 2.23 -4.52
C ALA A 43 8.24 2.15 -3.84
N LEU A 44 8.82 0.95 -3.67
CA LEU A 44 10.14 0.74 -3.07
C LEU A 44 11.28 0.74 -4.09
N ALA A 45 11.05 1.11 -5.36
CA ALA A 45 12.10 1.14 -6.37
C ALA A 45 13.25 2.06 -5.93
N GLY A 46 14.47 1.49 -5.85
CA GLY A 46 15.67 2.20 -5.38
C GLY A 46 15.92 2.12 -3.87
N TYR A 47 15.08 1.39 -3.12
CA TYR A 47 15.23 1.13 -1.69
C TYR A 47 15.45 -0.36 -1.43
N ASP A 48 16.05 -0.68 -0.29
CA ASP A 48 16.12 -2.05 0.21
C ASP A 48 14.78 -2.38 0.90
N GLU A 49 14.12 -3.45 0.49
CA GLU A 49 12.83 -3.85 1.08
C GLU A 49 12.99 -4.26 2.56
N ASP A 50 14.16 -4.79 2.94
CA ASP A 50 14.44 -5.21 4.32
C ASP A 50 14.45 -4.03 5.31
N ASP A 51 14.59 -2.79 4.83
CA ASP A 51 14.50 -1.57 5.63
C ASP A 51 13.05 -1.13 5.91
N TYR A 52 12.07 -1.77 5.27
CA TYR A 52 10.65 -1.38 5.33
C TYR A 52 9.77 -2.44 5.98
N ASN A 53 8.71 -1.97 6.65
CA ASN A 53 7.63 -2.83 7.12
C ASN A 53 6.41 -2.61 6.24
N VAL A 54 6.11 -3.55 5.36
CA VAL A 54 4.86 -3.53 4.58
C VAL A 54 3.69 -3.69 5.53
N CYS A 55 2.76 -2.74 5.50
CA CYS A 55 1.60 -2.69 6.37
C CYS A 55 0.31 -2.72 5.55
N GLU A 56 -0.68 -3.46 6.03
CA GLU A 56 -1.99 -3.47 5.39
C GLU A 56 -2.75 -2.17 5.71
N GLY A 57 -3.32 -1.54 4.68
CA GLY A 57 -3.89 -0.19 4.78
C GLY A 57 -5.11 -0.07 5.71
N GLU A 58 -6.03 -1.05 5.71
CA GLU A 58 -7.18 -1.08 6.62
C GLU A 58 -6.70 -1.21 8.08
N GLN A 59 -5.76 -2.12 8.33
CA GLN A 59 -5.21 -2.33 9.68
C GLN A 59 -4.48 -1.09 10.18
N LEU A 60 -3.69 -0.44 9.32
CA LEU A 60 -3.01 0.80 9.68
C LEU A 60 -4.03 1.92 9.96
N CYS A 61 -5.01 2.12 9.07
CA CYS A 61 -6.04 3.14 9.20
C CYS A 61 -6.82 2.98 10.52
N ALA A 62 -7.28 1.76 10.81
CA ALA A 62 -8.00 1.44 12.03
C ALA A 62 -7.20 1.76 13.30
N MET A 63 -5.91 1.45 13.30
CA MET A 63 -5.01 1.72 14.42
C MET A 63 -4.76 3.22 14.61
N VAL A 64 -4.59 3.97 13.52
CA VAL A 64 -4.35 5.42 13.55
C VAL A 64 -5.60 6.17 13.97
N LEU A 65 -6.78 5.77 13.48
CA LEU A 65 -8.05 6.42 13.79
C LEU A 65 -8.62 5.98 15.15
N GLY A 66 -8.21 4.81 15.66
CA GLY A 66 -8.74 4.24 16.90
C GLY A 66 -10.19 3.72 16.77
N TRP A 67 -10.66 3.51 15.54
CA TRP A 67 -12.00 3.06 15.20
C TRP A 67 -11.95 2.15 13.96
N ASN A 68 -12.76 1.09 13.91
CA ASN A 68 -12.77 0.14 12.79
C ASN A 68 -14.21 -0.23 12.42
N PHE A 69 -14.78 0.44 11.42
CA PHE A 69 -16.08 0.08 10.82
C PHE A 69 -15.98 0.04 9.28
N GLY A 70 -14.94 -0.61 8.74
CA GLY A 70 -14.71 -0.63 7.28
C GLY A 70 -14.32 0.73 6.71
N ASP A 71 -13.69 1.55 7.55
CA ASP A 71 -13.17 2.88 7.24
C ASP A 71 -11.92 2.84 6.38
N GLY A 72 -11.55 1.68 5.82
CA GLY A 72 -10.56 1.55 4.75
C GLY A 72 -10.67 2.71 3.78
N HIS A 73 -11.87 3.04 3.30
CA HIS A 73 -12.15 4.18 2.42
C HIS A 73 -11.59 5.56 2.85
N LEU A 74 -11.21 5.76 4.12
CA LEU A 74 -10.57 6.97 4.65
C LEU A 74 -9.03 7.01 4.45
N HIS A 75 -8.42 5.99 3.86
CA HIS A 75 -6.98 5.90 3.55
C HIS A 75 -6.53 6.72 2.32
N SER A 76 -7.08 7.92 2.14
CA SER A 76 -6.65 8.84 1.08
C SER A 76 -5.51 9.74 1.55
N GLU A 77 -5.04 10.59 0.65
CA GLU A 77 -4.02 11.61 0.86
C GLU A 77 -4.34 12.51 2.06
N CYS A 78 -5.62 12.77 2.35
CA CYS A 78 -6.04 13.53 3.54
C CYS A 78 -5.56 12.89 4.84
N LEU A 79 -5.59 11.56 4.95
CA LEU A 79 -5.07 10.85 6.13
C LEU A 79 -3.55 10.95 6.18
N ILE A 80 -2.88 10.82 5.03
CA ILE A 80 -1.42 10.91 4.93
C ILE A 80 -0.94 12.31 5.33
N GLU A 81 -1.59 13.36 4.83
CA GLU A 81 -1.32 14.75 5.20
C GLU A 81 -1.55 14.98 6.70
N ALA A 82 -2.63 14.44 7.25
CA ALA A 82 -2.92 14.53 8.69
C ALA A 82 -1.86 13.83 9.54
N LEU A 83 -1.37 12.69 9.09
CA LEU A 83 -0.27 11.95 9.72
C LEU A 83 1.04 12.76 9.62
N GLN A 84 1.39 13.28 8.44
CA GLN A 84 2.57 14.10 8.25
C GLN A 84 2.59 15.33 9.16
N GLN A 85 1.47 16.04 9.28
CA GLN A 85 1.35 17.21 10.15
C GLN A 85 1.59 16.90 11.64
N ARG A 86 1.32 15.65 12.07
CA ARG A 86 1.44 15.23 13.48
C ARG A 86 2.78 14.58 13.78
N CYS A 87 3.33 13.84 12.83
CA CYS A 87 4.51 13.01 13.03
C CYS A 87 5.78 13.65 12.46
N GLY A 88 5.67 14.48 11.41
CA GLY A 88 6.81 15.12 10.76
C GLY A 88 7.78 14.12 10.15
N PHE A 89 7.29 13.21 9.30
CA PHE A 89 8.14 12.21 8.66
C PHE A 89 9.14 12.87 7.71
N GLU A 90 10.34 12.28 7.65
CA GLU A 90 11.39 12.61 6.70
C GLU A 90 11.17 11.88 5.36
N PRO A 91 11.76 12.37 4.25
CA PRO A 91 11.72 11.67 2.97
C PRO A 91 12.20 10.22 3.09
N GLY A 92 11.47 9.29 2.47
CA GLY A 92 11.72 7.85 2.53
C GLY A 92 11.05 7.13 3.70
N GLU A 93 10.62 7.79 4.78
CA GLU A 93 10.13 7.05 5.97
C GLU A 93 8.76 6.39 5.80
N VAL A 94 7.84 7.05 5.08
CA VAL A 94 6.48 6.56 4.89
C VAL A 94 6.07 6.71 3.44
N ARG A 95 5.89 5.56 2.78
CA ARG A 95 5.44 5.45 1.39
C ARG A 95 4.13 4.68 1.37
N VAL A 96 3.17 5.16 0.61
CA VAL A 96 1.79 4.67 0.60
C VAL A 96 1.37 4.36 -0.82
N VAL A 97 0.84 3.15 -1.00
CA VAL A 97 0.18 2.70 -2.22
C VAL A 97 -1.32 2.90 -2.05
N ILE A 98 -1.93 3.71 -2.92
CA ILE A 98 -3.37 3.90 -2.97
C ILE A 98 -3.88 3.34 -4.29
N LEU A 99 -4.90 2.47 -4.24
CA LEU A 99 -5.58 1.91 -5.41
C LEU A 99 -7.08 2.15 -5.28
N ASP A 100 -7.63 2.99 -6.16
CA ASP A 100 -9.05 3.32 -6.16
C ASP A 100 -9.91 2.20 -6.70
N SER A 101 -11.15 2.14 -6.24
CA SER A 101 -12.17 1.29 -6.82
C SER A 101 -12.42 1.62 -8.31
N GLN A 102 -12.80 0.60 -9.06
CA GLN A 102 -13.11 0.71 -10.48
C GLN A 102 -14.34 1.61 -10.69
N PRO A 103 -14.26 2.68 -11.50
CA PRO A 103 -15.45 3.38 -11.98
C PRO A 103 -16.32 2.43 -12.82
N ILE A 104 -17.64 2.41 -12.59
CA ILE A 104 -18.59 1.45 -13.21
C ILE A 104 -18.43 1.35 -14.75
N HIS A 105 -18.06 2.45 -15.40
CA HIS A 105 -18.01 2.58 -16.86
C HIS A 105 -16.60 2.46 -17.45
N ILE A 106 -15.57 2.20 -16.64
CA ILE A 106 -14.17 2.16 -17.08
C ILE A 106 -13.52 0.86 -16.58
N GLN A 107 -12.90 0.10 -17.47
CA GLN A 107 -12.26 -1.19 -17.14
C GLN A 107 -10.82 -1.04 -16.61
N ARG A 108 -10.58 0.01 -15.78
CA ARG A 108 -9.28 0.28 -15.16
C ARG A 108 -9.45 0.81 -13.74
N GLN A 109 -8.47 0.56 -12.87
CA GLN A 109 -8.36 1.15 -11.54
C GLN A 109 -7.20 2.14 -11.49
N GLN A 110 -7.41 3.28 -10.85
CA GLN A 110 -6.40 4.32 -10.71
C GLN A 110 -5.56 4.04 -9.48
N TYR A 111 -4.24 4.22 -9.58
CA TYR A 111 -3.34 4.14 -8.44
C TYR A 111 -2.58 5.45 -8.26
N ARG A 112 -2.14 5.68 -7.02
CA ARG A 112 -1.22 6.75 -6.65
C ARG A 112 -0.19 6.22 -5.67
N LEU A 113 1.05 6.66 -5.85
CA LEU A 113 2.14 6.41 -4.94
C LEU A 113 2.48 7.73 -4.26
N VAL A 114 2.40 7.74 -2.93
CA VAL A 114 2.52 8.94 -2.12
C VAL A 114 3.60 8.71 -1.07
N GLU A 115 4.47 9.68 -0.91
CA GLU A 115 5.37 9.76 0.23
C GLU A 115 4.85 10.83 1.20
N ALA A 116 4.80 10.52 2.50
CA ALA A 116 4.17 11.42 3.47
C ALA A 116 4.88 12.80 3.54
N ALA A 117 6.20 12.81 3.36
CA ALA A 117 7.00 14.02 3.45
C ALA A 117 6.95 14.89 2.17
N THR A 118 6.92 14.26 0.99
CA THR A 118 7.10 14.94 -0.30
C THR A 118 5.85 14.95 -1.18
N GLY A 119 4.82 14.19 -0.83
CA GLY A 119 3.54 14.10 -1.55
C GLY A 119 3.50 13.00 -2.60
N GLU A 120 2.56 13.13 -3.55
CA GLU A 120 2.42 12.21 -4.68
C GLU A 120 3.65 12.27 -5.58
N PHE A 121 4.29 11.12 -5.82
CA PHE A 121 5.43 11.01 -6.73
C PHE A 121 5.10 10.21 -8.00
N GLU A 122 4.02 9.42 -7.99
CA GLU A 122 3.54 8.72 -9.18
C GLU A 122 2.03 8.51 -9.18
N ARG A 123 1.44 8.56 -10.37
CA ARG A 123 0.04 8.26 -10.64
C ARG A 123 -0.09 7.51 -11.96
N GLY A 124 -1.03 6.59 -11.99
CA GLY A 124 -1.36 5.87 -13.21
C GLY A 124 -2.56 4.98 -13.02
N TYR A 125 -2.65 3.95 -13.86
CA TYR A 125 -3.71 2.96 -13.78
C TYR A 125 -3.23 1.55 -14.09
N VAL A 126 -4.09 0.60 -13.72
CA VAL A 126 -3.97 -0.82 -14.06
C VAL A 126 -5.29 -1.27 -14.67
N ASP A 127 -5.20 -2.06 -15.75
CA ASP A 127 -6.39 -2.63 -16.37
C ASP A 127 -6.94 -3.80 -15.55
N VAL A 128 -8.28 -3.87 -15.45
CA VAL A 128 -8.96 -4.87 -14.61
C VAL A 128 -8.76 -6.29 -15.16
N ALA A 129 -8.65 -6.43 -16.48
CA ALA A 129 -8.39 -7.70 -17.12
C ALA A 129 -7.04 -8.28 -16.70
N ASP A 130 -5.99 -7.46 -16.72
CA ASP A 130 -4.65 -7.88 -16.33
C ASP A 130 -4.61 -8.28 -14.85
N MET A 131 -5.26 -7.52 -13.97
CA MET A 131 -5.40 -7.90 -12.56
C MET A 131 -6.13 -9.24 -12.38
N ALA A 132 -7.14 -9.53 -13.19
CA ALA A 132 -7.90 -10.77 -13.09
C ALA A 132 -7.10 -12.01 -13.54
N GLU A 133 -6.10 -11.85 -14.39
CA GLU A 133 -5.23 -12.92 -14.89
C GLU A 133 -3.94 -13.06 -14.07
N ALA A 134 -3.43 -11.96 -13.52
CA ALA A 134 -2.18 -11.93 -12.76
C ALA A 134 -2.23 -12.78 -11.49
N GLN A 135 -1.06 -13.28 -11.10
CA GLN A 135 -0.84 -13.86 -9.77
C GLN A 135 -0.28 -12.78 -8.83
N PRO A 136 -0.77 -12.67 -7.58
CA PRO A 136 -0.42 -11.57 -6.68
C PRO A 136 1.05 -11.57 -6.19
N TRP A 137 1.87 -12.56 -6.56
CA TRP A 137 3.27 -12.72 -6.11
C TRP A 137 4.31 -12.70 -7.26
N VAL A 138 3.89 -12.44 -8.50
CA VAL A 138 4.78 -12.55 -9.69
C VAL A 138 5.28 -11.18 -10.18
N ASP A 139 4.66 -10.08 -9.75
CA ASP A 139 5.03 -8.70 -10.07
C ASP A 139 5.22 -8.38 -11.56
N ASP A 140 4.48 -9.08 -12.41
CA ASP A 140 4.49 -8.94 -13.87
C ASP A 140 3.28 -8.16 -14.40
N LEU A 141 2.47 -7.60 -13.51
CA LEU A 141 1.27 -6.84 -13.86
C LEU A 141 1.64 -5.56 -14.63
N PRO A 142 1.05 -5.32 -15.82
CA PRO A 142 1.23 -4.08 -16.56
C PRO A 142 0.77 -2.85 -15.77
N ILE A 143 1.67 -1.87 -15.61
CA ILE A 143 1.39 -0.58 -14.96
C ILE A 143 1.45 0.53 -16.00
N HIS A 144 0.37 1.32 -16.11
CA HIS A 144 0.28 2.44 -17.04
C HIS A 144 0.45 3.76 -16.30
N VAL A 145 1.66 4.32 -16.33
CA VAL A 145 1.98 5.60 -15.69
C VAL A 145 1.38 6.76 -16.47
N GLU A 146 0.57 7.59 -15.81
CA GLU A 146 0.02 8.83 -16.38
C GLU A 146 0.92 10.03 -16.02
N SER A 147 1.48 10.06 -14.82
CA SER A 147 2.47 11.05 -14.39
C SER A 147 3.38 10.49 -13.30
N GLY A 148 4.65 10.87 -13.32
CA GLY A 148 5.56 10.58 -12.22
C GLY A 148 6.75 11.53 -12.22
N THR A 149 7.21 11.89 -11.02
CA THR A 149 8.55 12.45 -10.85
C THR A 149 9.52 11.28 -10.80
N ALA A 150 10.62 11.36 -11.54
CA ALA A 150 11.65 10.32 -11.47
C ALA A 150 12.20 10.29 -10.03
N ALA A 151 11.73 9.35 -9.22
CA ALA A 151 12.25 9.11 -7.89
C ALA A 151 13.66 8.50 -8.04
N GLY A 152 14.70 9.22 -7.60
CA GLY A 152 15.97 8.60 -7.22
C GLY A 152 17.07 8.46 -8.29
N MET A 153 17.25 9.43 -9.20
CA MET A 153 18.57 9.63 -9.85
C MET A 153 19.32 10.78 -9.18
N THR A 154 19.91 10.52 -8.02
CA THR A 154 21.08 11.25 -7.49
C THR A 154 22.03 10.26 -6.87
#